data_AF-X1HJC8-F1
#
_entry.id   AF-X1HJC8-F1
#
_cell.length_a   1.000
_cell.length_b   1.000
_cell.length_c   1.000
_cell.angle_alpha   90.00
_cell.angle_beta   90.00
_cell.angle_gamma   90.00
#
_symmetry.space_group_name_H-M   'P 1'
#
loop_
_entity.id
_entity.type
_entity.pdbx_description
1 polymer ?
#
loop_
_entity_poly.entity_id
_entity_poly.type
_entity_poly.pdbx_seq_one_letter_code
_entity_poly.pdbx_strand_id
1 'polypeptide(L)'
;PLVRFSLQQDGRLALQTSGNGNRREILGTIYGVEIARQLIEVISEDDWIQVLGFTSPTSLTRSNRRELTFFVNGRPVKDAALSAAVI
;
A
#
# COMPACT_ATOMS: atom_id res chain seq x y z
N PRO A 1 1.92 -10.09 2.27
CA PRO A 1 0.62 -10.68 2.69
C PRO A 1 0.44 -12.12 2.18
N LEU A 2 0.07 -13.05 3.05
CA LEU A 2 -0.05 -14.48 2.77
C LEU A 2 -1.46 -14.92 2.33
N VAL A 3 -2.36 -13.95 2.09
CA VAL A 3 -3.75 -14.21 1.70
C VAL A 3 -3.97 -13.69 0.29
N ARG A 4 -4.53 -14.55 -0.57
CA ARG A 4 -4.96 -14.22 -1.92
C ARG A 4 -6.37 -13.62 -1.89
N PHE A 5 -6.58 -12.55 -2.63
CA PHE A 5 -7.88 -11.93 -2.88
C PHE A 5 -8.23 -12.07 -4.36
N SER A 6 -9.50 -12.32 -4.64
CA SER A 6 -10.07 -12.28 -5.98
C SER A 6 -11.39 -11.54 -5.93
N LEU A 7 -11.59 -10.59 -6.84
CA LEU A 7 -12.82 -9.85 -7.00
C LEU A 7 -13.34 -10.07 -8.41
N GLN A 8 -14.56 -10.56 -8.53
CA GLN A 8 -15.30 -10.61 -9.78
C GLN A 8 -16.44 -9.59 -9.74
N GLN A 9 -16.59 -8.85 -10.83
CA GLN A 9 -17.66 -7.89 -11.03
C GLN A 9 -18.26 -8.13 -12.40
N ASP A 10 -19.59 -8.31 -12.46
CA ASP A 10 -20.34 -8.56 -13.69
C ASP A 10 -19.77 -9.72 -14.54
N GLY A 11 -19.35 -10.79 -13.85
CA GLY A 11 -18.74 -11.98 -14.47
C GLY A 11 -17.31 -11.78 -15.00
N ARG A 12 -16.69 -10.62 -14.75
CA ARG A 12 -15.31 -10.31 -15.13
C ARG A 12 -14.42 -10.24 -13.91
N LEU A 13 -13.20 -10.77 -14.04
CA LEU A 13 -12.17 -10.65 -13.01
C LEU A 13 -11.68 -9.20 -12.94
N ALA A 14 -11.99 -8.52 -11.83
CA ALA A 14 -11.62 -7.12 -11.60
C ALA A 14 -10.29 -7.00 -10.84
N LEU A 15 -10.01 -7.92 -9.90
CA LEU A 15 -8.77 -7.94 -9.13
C LEU A 15 -8.41 -9.38 -8.80
N GLN A 16 -7.13 -9.72 -8.88
CA GLN A 16 -6.59 -10.95 -8.32
C GLN A 16 -5.19 -10.71 -7.79
N THR A 17 -4.97 -10.98 -6.50
CA THR A 17 -3.64 -10.86 -5.88
C THR A 17 -2.93 -12.21 -5.82
N SER A 18 -1.61 -12.23 -5.68
CA SER A 18 -0.83 -13.47 -5.65
C SER A 18 -1.01 -14.25 -4.35
N GLY A 19 -1.05 -13.54 -3.21
CA GLY A 19 -1.10 -14.11 -1.86
C GLY A 19 0.22 -14.70 -1.36
N ASN A 20 1.34 -14.41 -2.03
CA ASN A 20 2.64 -15.07 -1.80
C ASN A 20 3.58 -14.34 -0.82
N GLY A 21 3.09 -13.31 -0.12
CA GLY A 21 3.93 -12.49 0.77
C GLY A 21 4.56 -11.26 0.11
N ASN A 22 4.75 -11.26 -1.21
CA ASN A 22 5.48 -10.20 -1.92
C ASN A 22 4.65 -8.92 -2.05
N ARG A 23 4.95 -7.91 -1.21
CA ARG A 23 4.22 -6.63 -1.18
C ARG A 23 4.37 -5.84 -2.48
N ARG A 24 5.55 -5.85 -3.10
CA ARG A 24 5.81 -5.08 -4.33
C ARG A 24 5.05 -5.63 -5.53
N GLU A 25 4.92 -6.95 -5.63
CA GLU A 25 4.09 -7.61 -6.65
C GLU A 25 2.62 -7.20 -6.50
N ILE A 26 2.09 -7.23 -5.29
CA ILE A 26 0.70 -6.83 -5.00
C ILE A 26 0.48 -5.34 -5.32
N LEU A 27 1.44 -4.47 -4.97
CA LEU A 27 1.39 -3.06 -5.34
C LEU A 27 1.40 -2.87 -6.87
N GLY A 28 2.12 -3.73 -7.61
CA GLY A 28 2.10 -3.76 -9.06
C GLY A 28 0.75 -4.15 -9.65
N THR A 29 0.03 -5.09 -9.01
CA THR A 29 -1.35 -5.44 -9.40
C THR A 29 -2.33 -4.29 -9.15
N ILE A 30 -2.17 -3.55 -8.05
CA ILE A 30 -3.13 -2.50 -7.64
C ILE A 30 -2.86 -1.17 -8.37
N TYR A 31 -1.60 -0.74 -8.45
CA TYR A 31 -1.21 0.58 -8.96
C TYR A 31 -0.50 0.54 -10.31
N GLY A 32 -0.26 -0.64 -10.86
CA GLY A 32 0.56 -0.82 -12.06
C GLY A 32 2.04 -1.00 -11.74
N VAL A 33 2.70 -1.80 -12.58
CA VAL A 33 4.11 -2.21 -12.40
C VAL A 33 5.05 -1.01 -12.36
N GLU A 34 4.79 0.01 -13.19
CA GLU A 34 5.68 1.17 -13.32
C GLU A 34 5.70 2.02 -12.05
N ILE A 35 4.53 2.24 -11.43
CA ILE A 35 4.43 2.93 -10.15
C ILE A 35 5.07 2.08 -9.06
N ALA A 36 4.76 0.78 -8.98
CA ALA A 36 5.27 -0.10 -7.94
C ALA A 36 6.80 -0.25 -7.95
N ARG A 37 7.45 -0.09 -9.12
CA ARG A 37 8.92 -0.04 -9.22
C ARG A 37 9.51 1.21 -8.57
N GLN A 38 8.85 2.35 -8.71
CA GLN A 38 9.31 3.63 -8.18
C GLN A 38 9.11 3.77 -6.67
N LEU A 39 8.21 2.97 -6.07
CA LEU A 39 7.94 3.04 -4.64
C LEU A 39 9.18 2.68 -3.80
N ILE A 40 9.40 3.51 -2.78
CA ILE A 40 10.48 3.41 -1.82
C ILE A 40 9.97 2.62 -0.62
N GLU A 41 10.69 1.58 -0.21
CA GLU A 41 10.35 0.82 0.99
C GLU A 41 10.72 1.63 2.23
N VAL A 42 9.79 1.70 3.18
CA VAL A 42 9.98 2.33 4.48
C VAL A 42 10.11 1.22 5.51
N ILE A 43 11.25 1.19 6.19
CA ILE A 43 11.54 0.29 7.31
C ILE A 43 12.16 1.15 8.39
N SER A 44 11.44 1.33 9.48
CA SER A 44 11.91 2.05 10.66
C SER A 44 11.44 1.30 11.89
N GLU A 45 12.34 1.16 12.85
CA GLU A 45 12.08 0.48 14.11
C GLU A 45 12.74 1.30 15.21
N ASP A 46 11.97 1.51 16.27
CA ASP A 46 12.36 2.14 17.52
C ASP A 46 11.87 1.24 18.66
N ASP A 47 12.25 1.52 19.90
CA ASP A 47 12.04 0.64 21.06
C ASP A 47 10.57 0.20 21.28
N TRP A 48 9.61 1.00 20.79
CA TRP A 48 8.18 0.81 21.01
C TRP A 48 7.34 0.70 19.74
N ILE A 49 7.89 1.09 18.59
CA ILE A 49 7.13 1.28 17.35
C ILE A 49 7.93 0.76 16.16
N GLN A 50 7.25 0.00 15.31
CA GLN A 50 7.77 -0.40 14.01
C GLN A 50 6.87 0.19 12.91
N VAL A 51 7.50 0.84 11.94
CA VAL A 51 6.86 1.37 10.74
C VAL A 51 7.40 0.63 9.53
N LEU A 52 6.51 -0.09 8.84
CA LEU A 52 6.80 -0.82 7.63
C LEU A 52 5.83 -0.41 6.53
N GLY A 53 6.32 -0.14 5.33
CA GLY A 53 5.44 0.22 4.22
C GLY A 53 6.16 0.65 2.97
N PHE A 54 5.44 1.38 2.13
CA PHE A 54 5.96 1.96 0.91
C PHE A 54 5.47 3.39 0.78
N THR A 55 6.33 4.27 0.27
CA THR A 55 5.97 5.64 -0.09
C THR A 55 6.42 5.96 -1.52
N SER A 56 5.73 6.90 -2.16
CA SER A 56 6.15 7.41 -3.46
C SER A 56 7.36 8.34 -3.31
N PRO A 57 8.25 8.41 -4.31
CA PRO A 57 9.22 9.50 -4.37
C PRO A 57 8.49 10.84 -4.53
N THR A 58 9.13 11.94 -4.15
CA THR A 58 8.56 13.29 -4.26
C THR A 58 8.25 13.72 -5.70
N SER A 59 8.87 13.07 -6.69
CA SER A 59 8.59 13.27 -8.13
C SER A 59 7.26 12.65 -8.58
N LEU A 60 6.73 11.67 -7.85
CA LEU A 60 5.47 10.99 -8.18
C LEU A 60 4.34 11.61 -7.36
N THR A 61 3.60 12.53 -7.98
CA THR A 61 2.50 13.24 -7.33
C THR A 61 1.14 12.62 -7.62
N ARG A 62 0.16 12.93 -6.77
CA ARG A 62 -1.26 12.58 -6.92
C ARG A 62 -2.10 13.83 -6.70
N SER A 63 -3.22 13.93 -7.42
CA SER A 63 -4.14 15.07 -7.31
C SER A 63 -4.89 15.12 -5.99
N ASN A 64 -4.92 14.01 -5.24
CA ASN A 64 -5.60 13.91 -3.96
C ASN A 64 -4.94 12.83 -3.07
N ARG A 65 -5.39 12.77 -1.82
CA ARG A 65 -4.83 11.91 -0.75
C ARG A 65 -5.55 10.58 -0.58
N ARG A 66 -6.41 10.16 -1.51
CA ARG A 66 -7.23 8.93 -1.36
C ARG A 66 -6.40 7.64 -1.35
N GLU A 67 -5.17 7.69 -1.84
CA GLU A 67 -4.26 6.55 -1.90
C GLU A 67 -3.40 6.39 -0.63
N LEU A 68 -3.52 7.30 0.35
CA LEU A 68 -2.89 7.11 1.67
C LEU A 68 -3.65 6.03 2.44
N THR A 69 -2.99 4.89 2.64
CA THR A 69 -3.55 3.73 3.35
C THR A 69 -2.67 3.38 4.54
N PHE A 70 -3.24 3.45 5.75
CA PHE A 70 -2.54 3.15 6.99
C PHE A 70 -3.10 1.90 7.65
N PHE A 71 -2.21 1.15 8.32
CA PHE A 71 -2.58 0.02 9.14
C PHE A 71 -1.90 0.12 10.49
N VAL A 72 -2.65 -0.12 11.57
CA VAL A 72 -2.10 -0.24 12.93
C VAL A 72 -2.38 -1.65 13.40
N ASN A 73 -1.32 -2.39 13.74
CA ASN A 73 -1.41 -3.80 14.14
C ASN A 73 -2.22 -4.66 13.14
N GLY A 74 -2.00 -4.41 11.84
CA GLY A 74 -2.68 -5.11 10.74
C GLY A 74 -4.11 -4.68 10.45
N ARG A 75 -4.67 -3.70 11.17
CA ARG A 75 -6.03 -3.20 10.95
C ARG A 75 -6.00 -1.89 10.14
N PRO A 76 -6.80 -1.76 9.07
CA PRO A 76 -6.87 -0.51 8.32
C PRO A 76 -7.45 0.59 9.20
N VAL A 77 -6.81 1.76 9.20
CA VAL A 77 -7.26 2.94 9.97
C VAL A 77 -7.39 4.16 9.07
N LYS A 78 -8.27 5.09 9.47
CA LYS A 78 -8.34 6.44 8.92
C LYS A 78 -8.09 7.41 10.06
N ASP A 79 -6.94 8.07 10.02
CA ASP A 79 -6.50 8.97 11.08
C ASP A 79 -5.96 10.28 10.48
N ALA A 80 -6.42 11.41 11.00
CA ALA A 80 -6.06 12.72 10.50
C ALA A 80 -4.62 13.12 10.86
N ALA A 81 -4.13 12.71 12.03
CA ALA A 81 -2.77 13.00 12.47
C ALA A 81 -1.75 12.20 11.65
N LEU A 82 -2.01 10.91 11.40
CA LEU A 82 -1.17 10.11 10.49
C LEU A 82 -1.14 10.68 9.07
N SER A 83 -2.30 11.14 8.58
CA SER A 83 -2.37 11.76 7.25
C SER A 83 -1.57 13.07 7.20
N ALA A 84 -1.63 13.89 8.26
CA ALA A 84 -0.88 15.14 8.34
C ALA A 84 0.64 14.92 8.46
N ALA A 85 1.08 13.86 9.14
CA ALA A 85 2.50 13.56 9.37
C ALA A 85 3.27 13.16 8.10
N VAL A 86 2.57 12.74 7.04
CA VAL A 86 3.19 12.28 5.77
C VAL A 86 3.17 13.38 4.69
N ILE A 87 2.46 14.48 4.93
CA ILE A 87 2.39 15.64 4.03
C ILE A 87 3.54 16.58 4.33
#